data_AF-A0A443S7M4-F1
#
_entry.id   AF-A0A443S7M4-F1
#
_cell.length_a   1.000
_cell.length_b   1.000
_cell.length_c   1.000
_cell.angle_alpha   90.00
_cell.angle_beta   90.00
_cell.angle_gamma   90.00
#
_symmetry.space_group_name_H-M   'P 1'
#
loop_
_entity.id
_entity.type
_entity.pdbx_description
1 polymer ?
#
loop_
_entity_poly.entity_id
_entity_poly.type
_entity_poly.pdbx_seq_one_letter_code
_entity_poly.pdbx_strand_id
1 'polypeptide(L)'
;DFYVVLLSPCELDTTMKMILQVPTWAHRVIYIQGSALKDADLIRARVTEAEACFILAARNYADRSAADEHTILRSWAIRDFAPNVPQYVQIYRPENKIHVVFAEHVVCEDEFKYAMLANNCLCPGTSTLVTLLLHTSRGQEGQSSDESWHRLYGKCSGNEIYHIKLSDSRFFGEYEGKSFTYASFHSHR
;
A
#
# COMPACT_ATOMS: atom_id res chain seq x y z
N ASP A 1 15.98 -4.63 -10.12
CA ASP A 1 15.78 -4.87 -8.68
C ASP A 1 15.65 -3.55 -7.95
N PHE A 2 14.71 -3.49 -6.99
CA PHE A 2 14.43 -2.29 -6.20
C PHE A 2 15.12 -2.35 -4.85
N TYR A 3 15.59 -1.20 -4.36
CA TYR A 3 16.06 -1.01 -3.00
C TYR A 3 15.02 -0.21 -2.21
N VAL A 4 14.78 -0.61 -0.96
CA VAL A 4 13.90 0.11 -0.03
C VAL A 4 14.76 0.94 0.91
N VAL A 5 14.68 2.26 0.80
CA VAL A 5 15.38 3.19 1.70
C VAL A 5 14.40 3.69 2.77
N LEU A 6 14.73 3.43 4.04
CA LEU A 6 13.95 3.87 5.19
C LEU A 6 14.60 5.11 5.79
N LEU A 7 13.90 6.25 5.74
CA LEU A 7 14.35 7.51 6.35
C LEU A 7 13.51 7.80 7.61
N SER A 8 14.15 7.84 8.78
CA SER A 8 13.46 8.10 10.04
C SER A 8 14.35 8.88 11.02
N PRO A 9 13.80 9.82 11.82
CA PRO A 9 14.60 10.58 12.78
C PRO A 9 15.01 9.75 14.00
N CYS A 10 14.29 8.66 14.28
CA CYS A 10 14.57 7.77 15.40
C CYS A 10 15.82 6.92 15.12
N GLU A 11 16.43 6.37 16.17
CA GLU A 11 17.39 5.28 15.98
C GLU A 11 16.65 3.96 15.70
N LEU A 12 17.35 3.01 15.08
CA LEU A 12 16.84 1.66 14.92
C LEU A 12 16.65 1.00 16.29
N ASP A 13 15.44 0.53 16.55
CA ASP A 13 15.18 -0.34 17.69
C ASP A 13 15.83 -1.73 17.50
N THR A 14 15.94 -2.48 18.60
CA THR A 14 16.60 -3.80 18.59
C THR A 14 15.90 -4.78 17.65
N THR A 15 14.57 -4.77 17.61
CA THR A 15 13.76 -5.66 16.79
C THR A 15 14.03 -5.43 15.30
N MET A 16 14.07 -4.17 14.87
CA MET A 16 14.31 -3.79 13.49
C MET A 16 15.76 -4.04 13.08
N LYS A 17 16.74 -3.87 13.99
CA LYS A 17 18.12 -4.30 13.73
C LYS A 17 18.20 -5.80 13.43
N MET A 18 17.49 -6.63 14.20
CA MET A 18 17.47 -8.08 13.98
C MET A 18 16.80 -8.44 12.65
N ILE A 19 15.68 -7.77 12.31
CA ILE A 19 15.01 -7.99 11.02
C ILE A 19 15.95 -7.61 9.88
N LEU A 20 16.54 -6.42 9.88
CA LEU A 20 17.42 -5.96 8.78
C LEU A 20 18.67 -6.84 8.57
N GLN A 21 19.06 -7.66 9.55
CA GLN A 21 20.16 -8.63 9.42
C GLN A 21 19.78 -9.92 8.70
N VAL A 22 18.48 -10.23 8.53
CA VAL A 22 18.06 -11.45 7.83
C VAL A 22 18.48 -11.36 6.35
N PRO A 23 19.11 -12.41 5.79
CA PRO A 23 19.69 -12.35 4.45
C PRO A 23 18.75 -11.87 3.35
N THR A 24 17.46 -12.18 3.45
CA THR A 24 16.41 -11.75 2.51
C THR A 24 16.28 -10.23 2.40
N TRP A 25 16.50 -9.50 3.51
CA TRP A 25 16.34 -8.04 3.58
C TRP A 25 17.67 -7.28 3.62
N ALA A 26 18.74 -7.89 4.14
CA ALA A 26 20.04 -7.23 4.35
C ALA A 26 20.65 -6.58 3.08
N HIS A 27 20.34 -7.12 1.90
CA HIS A 27 20.82 -6.60 0.62
C HIS A 27 19.81 -5.72 -0.12
N ARG A 28 18.59 -5.56 0.41
CA ARG A 28 17.48 -4.84 -0.25
C ARG A 28 16.99 -3.62 0.52
N VAL A 29 17.19 -3.59 1.84
CA VAL A 29 16.68 -2.54 2.71
C VAL A 29 17.83 -1.76 3.33
N ILE A 30 17.82 -0.43 3.15
CA ILE A 30 18.82 0.49 3.67
C ILE A 30 18.13 1.42 4.66
N TYR A 31 18.67 1.50 5.87
CA TYR A 31 18.16 2.43 6.88
C TYR A 31 19.04 3.67 6.97
N ILE A 32 18.43 4.85 6.93
CA ILE A 32 19.08 6.14 7.08
C ILE A 32 18.39 6.86 8.24
N GLN A 33 19.15 7.09 9.32
CA GLN A 33 18.68 7.98 10.38
C GLN A 33 18.76 9.42 9.90
N GLY A 34 17.63 10.12 9.82
CA GLY A 34 17.52 11.47 9.30
C GLY A 34 16.09 11.97 9.19
N SER A 35 15.90 13.21 8.79
CA SER A 35 14.57 13.83 8.61
C SER A 35 14.35 14.23 7.16
N ALA A 36 13.14 13.97 6.65
CA ALA A 36 12.74 14.46 5.32
C ALA A 36 12.61 15.99 5.24
N LEU A 37 12.70 16.70 6.38
CA LEU A 37 12.71 18.16 6.44
C LEU A 37 14.12 18.76 6.28
N LYS A 38 15.15 17.94 6.05
CA LYS A 38 16.54 18.37 5.85
C LYS A 38 17.04 17.90 4.50
N ASP A 39 17.39 18.84 3.62
CA ASP A 39 17.90 18.54 2.27
C ASP A 39 19.12 17.62 2.29
N ALA A 40 20.02 17.78 3.26
CA ALA A 40 21.18 16.91 3.42
C ALA A 40 20.79 15.43 3.59
N ASP A 41 19.70 15.14 4.30
CA ASP A 41 19.20 13.78 4.50
C ASP A 41 18.51 13.24 3.24
N LEU A 42 17.81 14.10 2.49
CA LEU A 42 17.20 13.76 1.20
C LEU A 42 18.27 13.43 0.14
N ILE A 43 19.40 14.14 0.14
CA ILE A 43 20.57 13.85 -0.70
C ILE A 43 21.16 12.47 -0.35
N ARG A 44 21.34 12.18 0.95
CA ARG A 44 21.84 10.86 1.39
C ARG A 44 20.91 9.72 0.99
N ALA A 45 19.60 9.96 1.04
CA ALA A 45 18.57 9.01 0.60
C ALA A 45 18.38 8.97 -0.93
N ARG A 46 19.08 9.81 -1.70
CA ARG A 46 18.99 9.91 -3.17
C ARG A 46 17.55 10.04 -3.67
N VAL A 47 16.74 10.86 -3.00
CA VAL A 47 15.30 10.95 -3.30
C VAL A 47 15.03 11.34 -4.75
N THR A 48 15.85 12.19 -5.37
CA THR A 48 15.72 12.59 -6.79
C THR A 48 15.88 11.44 -7.79
N GLU A 49 16.55 10.36 -7.40
CA GLU A 49 16.74 9.15 -8.22
C GLU A 49 15.69 8.06 -7.89
N ALA A 50 14.82 8.29 -6.89
CA ALA A 50 13.84 7.31 -6.46
C ALA A 50 12.68 7.19 -7.45
N GLU A 51 12.25 5.96 -7.72
CA GLU A 51 11.07 5.69 -8.57
C GLU A 51 9.76 5.95 -7.83
N ALA A 52 9.75 5.89 -6.49
CA ALA A 52 8.58 6.16 -5.67
C ALA A 52 8.99 6.65 -4.27
N CYS A 53 8.21 7.57 -3.69
CA CYS A 53 8.39 8.03 -2.33
C CYS A 53 7.13 7.78 -1.48
N PHE A 54 7.26 6.93 -0.46
CA PHE A 54 6.17 6.61 0.47
C PHE A 54 6.28 7.44 1.75
N ILE A 55 5.21 8.14 2.10
CA ILE A 55 5.14 8.98 3.31
C ILE A 55 4.03 8.45 4.20
N LEU A 56 4.44 7.82 5.31
CA LEU A 56 3.52 7.20 6.26
C LEU A 56 3.28 8.12 7.47
N ALA A 57 2.02 8.26 7.85
CA ALA A 57 1.63 8.94 9.08
C ALA A 57 2.02 8.09 10.29
N ALA A 58 2.55 8.74 11.33
CA ALA A 58 3.04 8.04 12.51
C ALA A 58 1.87 7.60 13.40
N ARG A 59 1.75 6.28 13.65
CA ARG A 59 0.67 5.68 14.47
C ARG A 59 0.70 6.04 15.94
N ASN A 60 1.87 6.41 16.47
CA ASN A 60 2.10 6.58 17.91
C ASN A 60 1.88 8.01 18.41
N TYR A 61 1.36 8.91 17.58
CA TYR A 61 0.96 10.22 18.06
C TYR A 61 -0.35 10.12 18.84
N ALA A 62 -0.38 10.70 20.04
CA ALA A 62 -1.61 10.85 20.81
C ALA A 62 -2.64 11.72 20.06
N ASP A 63 -2.15 12.66 19.25
CA ASP A 63 -2.95 13.51 18.38
C ASP A 63 -2.75 13.16 16.90
N ARG A 64 -3.80 12.63 16.27
CA ARG A 64 -3.83 12.30 14.84
C ARG A 64 -3.73 13.55 13.96
N SER A 65 -4.22 14.70 14.41
CA SER A 65 -4.12 15.95 13.65
C SER A 65 -2.66 16.39 13.54
N ALA A 66 -1.93 16.41 14.65
CA ALA A 66 -0.49 16.68 14.64
C ALA A 66 0.29 15.69 13.74
N ALA A 67 -0.08 14.40 13.72
CA ALA A 67 0.54 13.41 12.85
C ALA A 67 0.33 13.72 11.35
N ASP A 68 -0.86 14.19 10.97
CA ASP A 68 -1.15 14.64 9.61
C ASP A 68 -0.37 15.89 9.25
N GLU A 69 -0.30 16.88 10.14
CA GLU A 69 0.50 18.11 9.94
C GLU A 69 1.96 17.77 9.63
N HIS A 70 2.58 16.88 10.42
CA HIS A 70 3.94 16.40 10.16
C HIS A 70 4.06 15.65 8.83
N THR A 71 3.04 14.93 8.41
CA THR A 71 3.03 14.19 7.13
C THR A 71 2.92 15.14 5.94
N ILE A 72 2.05 16.15 6.04
CA ILE A 72 1.91 17.22 5.06
C ILE A 72 3.23 17.97 4.89
N LEU A 73 3.86 18.38 5.99
CA LEU A 73 5.14 19.09 5.93
C LEU A 73 6.24 18.26 5.25
N ARG A 74 6.32 16.96 5.53
CA ARG A 74 7.27 16.05 4.86
C ARG A 74 6.98 15.92 3.36
N SER A 75 5.70 15.81 2.98
CA SER A 75 5.28 15.73 1.58
C SER A 75 5.63 16.99 0.79
N TRP A 76 5.44 18.16 1.40
CA TRP A 76 5.84 19.44 0.80
C TRP A 76 7.35 19.54 0.66
N ALA A 77 8.13 19.22 1.70
CA ALA A 77 9.59 19.24 1.64
C ALA A 77 10.14 18.34 0.52
N ILE A 78 9.59 17.13 0.36
CA ILE A 78 9.97 16.22 -0.71
C ILE A 78 9.54 16.74 -2.08
N ARG A 79 8.36 17.36 -2.20
CA ARG A 79 7.90 17.93 -3.47
C ARG A 79 8.81 19.07 -3.93
N ASP A 80 9.19 19.94 -3.00
CA ASP A 80 10.02 21.10 -3.30
C ASP A 80 11.45 20.65 -3.68
N PHE A 81 11.97 19.61 -3.02
CA PHE A 81 13.30 19.04 -3.31
C PHE A 81 13.34 18.19 -4.59
N ALA A 82 12.34 17.35 -4.82
CA ALA A 82 12.28 16.38 -5.91
C ALA A 82 10.87 16.33 -6.55
N PRO A 83 10.50 17.32 -7.38
CA PRO A 83 9.14 17.47 -7.89
C PRO A 83 8.70 16.38 -8.88
N ASN A 84 9.65 15.69 -9.50
CA ASN A 84 9.37 14.64 -10.48
C ASN A 84 9.14 13.26 -9.85
N VAL A 85 9.37 13.11 -8.54
CA VAL A 85 9.26 11.83 -7.84
C VAL A 85 7.81 11.62 -7.42
N PRO A 86 7.16 10.51 -7.84
CA PRO A 86 5.79 10.25 -7.42
C PRO A 86 5.71 10.00 -5.92
N GLN A 87 4.72 10.63 -5.30
CA GLN A 87 4.48 10.53 -3.86
C GLN A 87 3.24 9.70 -3.56
N TYR A 88 3.38 8.82 -2.58
CA TYR A 88 2.34 7.96 -2.03
C TYR A 88 2.17 8.33 -0.55
N VAL A 89 1.10 9.05 -0.24
CA VAL A 89 0.93 9.71 1.07
C VAL A 89 -0.21 9.07 1.84
N GLN A 90 0.05 8.69 3.08
CA GLN A 90 -0.98 8.28 4.03
C GLN A 90 -1.32 9.44 4.97
N ILE A 91 -2.62 9.68 5.18
CA ILE A 91 -3.16 10.65 6.13
C ILE A 91 -4.30 10.02 6.94
N TYR A 92 -4.61 10.57 8.11
CA TYR A 92 -5.71 10.12 8.95
C TYR A 92 -7.03 10.77 8.58
N ARG A 93 -7.06 12.11 8.60
CA ARG A 93 -8.30 12.91 8.52
C ARG A 93 -8.62 13.33 7.09
N PRO A 94 -9.88 13.20 6.63
CA PRO A 94 -10.26 13.62 5.28
C PRO A 94 -10.09 15.12 5.06
N GLU A 95 -10.26 15.94 6.08
CA GLU A 95 -10.11 17.40 6.00
C GLU A 95 -8.69 17.81 5.56
N ASN A 96 -7.69 17.01 5.95
CA ASN A 96 -6.28 17.25 5.67
C ASN A 96 -5.85 16.83 4.25
N LYS A 97 -6.70 16.06 3.54
CA LYS A 97 -6.41 15.52 2.21
C LYS A 97 -6.14 16.59 1.17
N ILE A 98 -6.78 17.75 1.30
CA ILE A 98 -6.63 18.86 0.37
C ILE A 98 -5.18 19.36 0.28
N HIS A 99 -4.41 19.21 1.37
CA HIS A 99 -3.05 19.72 1.48
C HIS A 99 -2.02 18.88 0.73
N VAL A 100 -2.38 17.66 0.32
CA VAL A 100 -1.51 16.70 -0.38
C VAL A 100 -2.12 16.18 -1.68
N VAL A 101 -3.11 16.89 -2.24
CA VAL A 101 -3.82 16.51 -3.48
C VAL A 101 -2.90 16.42 -4.71
N PHE A 102 -1.71 17.01 -4.63
CA PHE A 102 -0.69 16.93 -5.68
C PHE A 102 0.06 15.60 -5.70
N ALA A 103 -0.03 14.79 -4.65
CA ALA A 103 0.60 13.48 -4.61
C ALA A 103 -0.07 12.55 -5.62
N GLU A 104 0.66 11.58 -6.14
CA GLU A 104 0.13 10.65 -7.14
C GLU A 104 -1.01 9.81 -6.54
N HIS A 105 -0.82 9.35 -5.30
CA HIS A 105 -1.83 8.61 -4.57
C HIS A 105 -1.88 9.05 -3.11
N VAL A 106 -3.11 9.25 -2.59
CA VAL A 106 -3.36 9.60 -1.20
C VAL A 106 -4.33 8.60 -0.57
N VAL A 107 -3.90 7.97 0.52
CA VAL A 107 -4.73 7.04 1.30
C VAL A 107 -5.16 7.74 2.59
N CYS A 108 -6.46 7.96 2.73
CA CYS A 108 -7.06 8.50 3.95
C CYS A 108 -7.60 7.37 4.82
N GLU A 109 -7.06 7.21 6.03
CA GLU A 109 -7.40 6.10 6.92
C GLU A 109 -8.85 6.19 7.41
N ASP A 110 -9.33 7.36 7.86
CA ASP A 110 -10.69 7.47 8.38
C ASP A 110 -11.74 7.28 7.27
N GLU A 111 -11.51 7.78 6.05
CA GLU A 111 -12.38 7.51 4.88
C GLU A 111 -12.55 6.00 4.65
N PHE A 112 -11.42 5.28 4.58
CA PHE A 112 -11.43 3.85 4.29
C PHE A 112 -12.02 3.04 5.44
N LYS A 113 -11.66 3.38 6.68
CA LYS A 113 -12.17 2.73 7.89
C LYS A 113 -13.68 2.87 8.01
N TYR A 114 -14.22 4.08 7.88
CA TYR A 114 -15.66 4.29 8.02
C TYR A 114 -16.44 3.73 6.82
N ALA A 115 -15.88 3.79 5.60
CA ALA A 115 -16.49 3.15 4.45
C ALA A 115 -16.60 1.62 4.64
N MET A 116 -15.55 0.96 5.14
CA MET A 116 -15.60 -0.47 5.44
C MET A 116 -16.65 -0.83 6.50
N LEU A 117 -16.71 -0.06 7.59
CA LEU A 117 -17.69 -0.28 8.65
C LEU A 117 -19.13 -0.08 8.16
N ALA A 118 -19.38 0.98 7.38
CA ALA A 118 -20.69 1.24 6.80
C ALA A 118 -21.12 0.11 5.84
N ASN A 119 -20.21 -0.36 4.97
CA ASN A 119 -20.51 -1.45 4.04
C ASN A 119 -20.76 -2.79 4.73
N ASN A 120 -20.10 -3.05 5.87
CA ASN A 120 -20.39 -4.24 6.67
C ASN A 120 -21.84 -4.27 7.20
N CYS A 121 -22.49 -3.12 7.40
CA CYS A 121 -23.90 -3.06 7.79
C CYS A 121 -24.85 -3.48 6.65
N LEU A 122 -24.42 -3.37 5.39
CA LEU A 122 -25.19 -3.78 4.21
C LEU A 122 -24.91 -5.23 3.84
N CYS A 123 -23.62 -5.60 3.79
CA CYS A 123 -23.15 -6.89 3.36
C CYS A 123 -22.12 -7.45 4.37
N PRO A 124 -22.42 -8.60 5.02
CA PRO A 124 -21.51 -9.19 6.00
C PRO A 124 -20.17 -9.57 5.35
N GLY A 125 -19.07 -9.29 6.04
CA GLY A 125 -17.73 -9.67 5.60
C GLY A 125 -17.12 -8.81 4.50
N THR A 126 -17.73 -7.67 4.13
CA THR A 126 -17.18 -6.78 3.08
C THR A 126 -15.77 -6.30 3.41
N SER A 127 -15.53 -5.86 4.65
CA SER A 127 -14.20 -5.48 5.13
C SER A 127 -13.17 -6.61 4.97
N THR A 128 -13.55 -7.85 5.29
CA THR A 128 -12.70 -9.04 5.14
C THR A 128 -12.42 -9.31 3.67
N LEU A 129 -13.44 -9.29 2.81
CA LEU A 129 -13.30 -9.49 1.37
C LEU A 129 -12.30 -8.48 0.77
N VAL A 130 -12.47 -7.19 1.06
CA VAL A 130 -11.56 -6.15 0.56
C VAL A 130 -10.14 -6.33 1.10
N THR A 131 -10.00 -6.71 2.38
CA THR A 131 -8.68 -6.96 2.98
C THR A 131 -7.95 -8.12 2.30
N LEU A 132 -8.66 -9.22 2.01
CA LEU A 132 -8.09 -10.39 1.34
C LEU A 132 -7.68 -10.06 -0.10
N LEU A 133 -8.49 -9.29 -0.85
CA LEU A 133 -8.17 -8.89 -2.22
C LEU A 133 -6.96 -7.94 -2.30
N LEU A 134 -6.72 -7.13 -1.26
CA LEU A 134 -5.58 -6.20 -1.18
C LEU A 134 -4.29 -6.87 -0.68
N HIS A 135 -4.40 -8.02 -0.01
CA HIS A 135 -3.25 -8.73 0.54
C HIS A 135 -2.82 -9.85 -0.41
N THR A 136 -1.74 -9.62 -1.15
CA THR A 136 -1.12 -10.62 -2.03
C THR A 136 -0.75 -11.89 -1.25
N SER A 137 -1.28 -13.04 -1.67
CA SER A 137 -1.04 -14.33 -1.02
C SER A 137 -1.09 -15.46 -2.04
N ARG A 138 -0.48 -16.62 -1.73
CA ARG A 138 -0.35 -17.73 -2.70
C ARG A 138 -1.49 -18.76 -2.60
N GLY A 139 -2.49 -18.52 -1.75
CA GLY A 139 -3.58 -19.45 -1.51
C GLY A 139 -3.13 -20.75 -0.83
N GLN A 140 -2.01 -20.72 -0.11
CA GLN A 140 -1.43 -21.86 0.60
C GLN A 140 -1.74 -21.81 2.11
N GLU A 141 -2.43 -20.76 2.55
CA GLU A 141 -2.90 -20.60 3.90
C GLU A 141 -3.88 -21.72 4.25
N GLY A 142 -3.84 -22.22 5.49
CA GLY A 142 -4.79 -23.22 5.98
C GLY A 142 -4.66 -24.63 5.39
N GLN A 143 -3.71 -24.91 4.49
CA GLN A 143 -3.57 -26.24 3.85
C GLN A 143 -3.24 -27.37 4.84
N SER A 144 -2.58 -27.05 5.95
CA SER A 144 -2.28 -27.99 7.04
C SER A 144 -3.45 -28.21 8.00
N SER A 145 -4.59 -27.56 7.78
CA SER A 145 -5.75 -27.71 8.65
C SER A 145 -6.56 -28.94 8.28
N ASP A 146 -6.98 -29.69 9.30
CA ASP A 146 -7.88 -30.83 9.13
C ASP A 146 -9.28 -30.39 8.67
N GLU A 147 -9.67 -29.15 8.97
CA GLU A 147 -10.99 -28.62 8.65
C GLU A 147 -11.11 -28.21 7.19
N SER A 148 -12.18 -28.67 6.53
CA SER A 148 -12.42 -28.42 5.10
C SER A 148 -12.66 -26.95 4.78
N TRP A 149 -13.41 -26.24 5.63
CA TRP A 149 -13.72 -24.82 5.44
C TRP A 149 -12.46 -23.95 5.53
N HIS A 150 -11.53 -24.28 6.42
CA HIS A 150 -10.30 -23.52 6.60
C HIS A 150 -9.36 -23.67 5.39
N ARG A 151 -9.26 -24.88 4.83
CA ARG A 151 -8.54 -25.12 3.57
C ARG A 151 -9.15 -24.36 2.40
N LEU A 152 -10.47 -24.32 2.29
CA LEU A 152 -11.16 -23.56 1.24
C LEU A 152 -10.96 -22.05 1.41
N TYR A 153 -11.10 -21.54 2.65
CA TYR A 153 -10.90 -20.14 2.98
C TYR A 153 -9.48 -19.68 2.61
N GLY A 154 -8.47 -20.44 3.03
CA GLY A 154 -7.07 -20.13 2.73
C GLY A 154 -6.71 -20.29 1.26
N LYS A 155 -7.36 -21.18 0.51
CA LYS A 155 -7.23 -21.22 -0.96
C LYS A 155 -7.80 -19.93 -1.59
N CYS A 156 -8.99 -19.51 -1.18
CA CYS A 156 -9.67 -18.34 -1.74
C CYS A 156 -9.08 -17.01 -1.28
N SER A 157 -8.33 -16.95 -0.17
CA SER A 157 -7.58 -15.76 0.22
C SER A 157 -6.45 -15.40 -0.75
N GLY A 158 -6.03 -16.35 -1.61
CA GLY A 158 -5.09 -16.12 -2.69
C GLY A 158 -5.67 -15.45 -3.93
N ASN A 159 -6.95 -15.06 -3.92
CA ASN A 159 -7.54 -14.33 -5.03
C ASN A 159 -7.05 -12.87 -5.04
N GLU A 160 -6.64 -12.38 -6.21
CA GLU A 160 -6.07 -11.05 -6.40
C GLU A 160 -6.77 -10.31 -7.56
N ILE A 161 -6.67 -8.98 -7.56
CA ILE A 161 -7.20 -8.14 -8.63
C ILE A 161 -6.09 -7.84 -9.62
N TYR A 162 -6.32 -8.18 -10.90
CA TYR A 162 -5.40 -7.90 -12.00
C TYR A 162 -6.04 -6.98 -13.03
N HIS A 163 -5.20 -6.29 -13.80
CA HIS A 163 -5.62 -5.43 -14.90
C HIS A 163 -4.87 -5.79 -16.18
N ILE A 164 -5.61 -5.96 -17.27
CA ILE A 164 -5.08 -6.21 -18.61
C ILE A 164 -6.01 -5.57 -19.66
N LYS A 165 -5.45 -5.07 -20.76
CA LYS A 165 -6.26 -4.62 -21.90
C LYS A 165 -6.91 -5.82 -22.58
N LEU A 166 -8.15 -5.64 -23.03
CA LEU A 166 -8.94 -6.71 -23.66
C LEU A 166 -8.21 -7.37 -24.84
N SER A 167 -7.66 -6.55 -25.74
CA SER A 167 -6.91 -6.98 -26.94
C SER A 167 -5.68 -7.83 -26.62
N ASP A 168 -5.06 -7.58 -25.46
CA ASP A 168 -3.79 -8.21 -25.08
C ASP A 168 -4.03 -9.48 -24.26
N SER A 169 -5.28 -9.72 -23.85
CA SER A 169 -5.64 -10.86 -23.01
C SER A 169 -5.87 -12.12 -23.82
N ARG A 170 -5.10 -13.16 -23.53
CA ARG A 170 -5.36 -14.52 -24.05
C ARG A 170 -6.70 -15.08 -23.60
N PHE A 171 -7.20 -14.59 -22.47
CA PHE A 171 -8.42 -15.09 -21.84
C PHE A 171 -9.65 -14.30 -22.28
N PHE A 172 -9.52 -12.97 -22.38
CA PHE A 172 -10.65 -12.11 -22.71
C PHE A 172 -10.72 -11.70 -24.19
N GLY A 173 -9.65 -11.89 -24.98
CA GLY A 173 -9.58 -11.40 -26.35
C GLY A 173 -10.66 -11.95 -27.29
N GLU A 174 -11.15 -13.17 -27.05
CA GLU A 174 -12.24 -13.77 -27.83
C GLU A 174 -13.60 -13.06 -27.65
N TYR A 175 -13.73 -12.21 -26.62
CA TYR A 175 -14.93 -11.45 -26.33
C TYR A 175 -14.93 -10.04 -26.92
N GLU A 176 -13.95 -9.69 -27.77
CA GLU A 176 -13.97 -8.42 -28.49
C GLU A 176 -15.27 -8.25 -29.30
N GLY A 177 -15.93 -7.10 -29.15
CA GLY A 177 -17.23 -6.82 -29.76
C GLY A 177 -18.43 -7.48 -29.06
N LYS A 178 -18.24 -8.26 -27.99
CA LYS A 178 -19.34 -8.78 -27.15
C LYS A 178 -19.67 -7.80 -26.01
N SER A 179 -20.84 -7.97 -25.40
CA SER A 179 -21.20 -7.20 -24.20
C SER A 179 -20.38 -7.65 -22.99
N PHE A 180 -20.18 -6.74 -22.04
CA PHE A 180 -19.54 -7.04 -20.76
C PHE A 180 -20.23 -8.20 -20.02
N THR A 181 -21.57 -8.23 -20.01
CA THR A 181 -22.34 -9.30 -19.37
C THR A 181 -22.07 -10.67 -19.99
N TYR A 182 -21.94 -10.73 -21.32
CA TYR A 182 -21.63 -11.96 -22.03
C TYR A 182 -20.22 -12.46 -21.68
N ALA A 183 -19.22 -11.57 -21.73
CA ALA A 183 -17.84 -11.91 -21.39
C ALA A 183 -17.70 -12.38 -19.93
N SER A 184 -18.33 -11.68 -18.98
CA SER A 184 -18.26 -12.01 -17.55
C SER A 184 -18.89 -13.37 -17.21
N PHE A 185 -19.97 -13.76 -17.89
CA PHE A 185 -20.59 -15.07 -17.66
C PHE A 185 -19.75 -16.23 -18.21
N HIS A 186 -19.17 -16.06 -19.42
CA HIS A 186 -18.46 -17.14 -20.10
C HIS A 186 -17.01 -17.29 -19.62
N SER A 187 -16.39 -16.22 -19.16
CA SER A 187 -15.04 -16.25 -18.58
C SER A 187 -14.98 -17.00 -17.25
N HIS A 188 -16.07 -17.07 -16.48
CA HIS A 188 -16.04 -17.76 -15.18
C HIS A 188 -16.06 -19.30 -15.28
N ARG A 189 -16.04 -19.88 -16.50
CA ARG A 189 -16.10 -21.33 -16.73
C ARG A 189 -14.73 -22.01 -16.74
#